data_AF-A0A956II87-F1
#
_entry.id   AF-A0A956II87-F1
#
_cell.length_a   1.000
_cell.length_b   1.000
_cell.length_c   1.000
_cell.angle_alpha   90.00
_cell.angle_beta   90.00
_cell.angle_gamma   90.00
#
_symmetry.space_group_name_H-M   'P 1'
#
loop_
_entity.id
_entity.type
_entity.pdbx_description
1 polymer ?
#
loop_
_entity_poly.entity_id
_entity_poly.type
_entity_poly.pdbx_seq_one_letter_code
_entity_poly.pdbx_strand_id
1 'polypeptide(L)'
;MKRVLPWLLPTLVAPALGAWLYVLIAANVVSLPIRVPTFAWLIAGVIASSLASVVGVMMAATDVALLKLKLREPPTGWRVWLMGIAAPMPVLFAWQKLVRYAITGWPQLFISFFLPMFAVAIVLRVVLGTRPATWR
;
A
#
# COMPACT_ATOMS: atom_id res chain seq x y z
N MET A 1 -12.85 15.65 16.27
CA MET A 1 -13.07 14.37 15.55
C MET A 1 -13.42 14.52 14.06
N LYS A 2 -14.21 15.52 13.64
CA LYS A 2 -14.69 15.67 12.23
C LYS A 2 -13.61 15.73 11.12
N ARG A 3 -12.34 16.02 11.44
CA ARG A 3 -11.22 16.07 10.46
C ARG A 3 -10.34 14.82 10.41
N VAL A 4 -10.42 13.94 11.41
CA VAL A 4 -9.56 12.73 11.50
C VAL A 4 -10.14 11.59 10.67
N LEU A 5 -11.45 11.39 10.76
CA LEU A 5 -12.14 10.30 10.07
C LEU A 5 -12.00 10.35 8.53
N PRO A 6 -12.12 11.52 7.86
CA PRO A 6 -11.96 11.63 6.40
C PRO A 6 -10.54 11.34 5.90
N TRP A 7 -9.55 11.37 6.79
CA TRP A 7 -8.15 11.08 6.51
C TRP A 7 -7.79 9.62 6.82
N LEU A 8 -8.27 9.13 7.97
CA LEU A 8 -7.94 7.81 8.48
C LEU A 8 -8.58 6.70 7.62
N LEU A 9 -9.84 6.90 7.20
CA LEU A 9 -10.56 5.95 6.35
C LEU A 9 -9.81 5.64 5.05
N PRO A 10 -9.47 6.62 4.19
CA PRO A 10 -8.71 6.34 2.98
C PRO A 10 -7.34 5.74 3.31
N THR A 11 -6.69 6.15 4.39
CA THR A 11 -5.35 5.64 4.72
C THR A 11 -5.34 4.17 5.14
N LEU A 12 -6.41 3.70 5.80
CA LEU A 12 -6.51 2.31 6.29
C LEU A 12 -7.26 1.40 5.33
N VAL A 13 -8.31 1.90 4.67
CA VAL A 13 -9.20 1.09 3.82
C VAL A 13 -8.73 1.01 2.38
N ALA A 14 -8.17 2.10 1.84
CA ALA A 14 -7.74 2.12 0.44
C ALA A 14 -6.63 1.10 0.12
N PRO A 15 -5.65 0.82 1.01
CA PRO A 15 -4.70 -0.28 0.79
C PRO A 15 -5.38 -1.65 0.69
N ALA A 16 -6.42 -1.90 1.47
CA ALA A 16 -7.19 -3.15 1.37
C ALA A 16 -7.89 -3.26 0.02
N LEU A 17 -8.51 -2.16 -0.45
CA LEU A 17 -9.13 -2.12 -1.77
C LEU A 17 -8.11 -2.35 -2.90
N GLY A 18 -6.93 -1.73 -2.82
CA GLY A 18 -5.86 -1.95 -3.79
C GLY A 18 -5.36 -3.39 -3.80
N ALA A 19 -5.15 -3.98 -2.64
CA ALA A 19 -4.71 -5.37 -2.51
C ALA A 19 -5.75 -6.37 -3.04
N TRP A 20 -7.04 -6.14 -2.76
CA TRP A 20 -8.13 -6.96 -3.29
C TRP A 20 -8.32 -6.80 -4.79
N LEU A 21 -8.23 -5.58 -5.31
CA LEU A 21 -8.25 -5.32 -6.75
C LEU A 21 -7.15 -6.10 -7.45
N TYR A 22 -5.95 -6.12 -6.87
CA TYR A 22 -4.83 -6.88 -7.40
C TYR A 22 -5.10 -8.39 -7.43
N VAL A 23 -5.61 -8.96 -6.32
CA VAL A 23 -5.94 -10.38 -6.22
C VAL A 23 -6.98 -10.78 -7.27
N LEU A 24 -8.01 -9.96 -7.46
CA LEU A 24 -9.05 -10.20 -8.46
C LEU A 24 -8.50 -10.13 -9.89
N ILE A 25 -7.63 -9.17 -10.19
CA ILE A 25 -6.95 -9.08 -11.48
C ILE A 25 -6.07 -10.33 -11.69
N ALA A 26 -5.28 -10.73 -10.69
CA ALA A 26 -4.42 -11.93 -10.75
C ALA A 26 -5.20 -13.24 -10.92
N ALA A 27 -6.41 -13.32 -10.37
CA ALA A 27 -7.27 -14.49 -10.51
C ALA A 27 -7.89 -14.60 -11.91
N ASN A 28 -8.20 -13.47 -12.56
CA ASN A 28 -9.00 -13.44 -13.79
C ASN A 28 -8.20 -13.12 -15.06
N VAL A 29 -6.99 -12.56 -14.94
CA VAL A 29 -6.17 -12.15 -16.08
C VAL A 29 -5.10 -13.21 -16.38
N VAL A 30 -5.27 -13.89 -17.52
CA VAL A 30 -4.44 -15.03 -17.96
C VAL A 30 -2.99 -14.64 -18.27
N SER A 31 -2.71 -13.38 -18.56
CA SER A 31 -1.36 -12.89 -18.89
C SER A 31 -0.48 -12.58 -17.68
N LEU A 32 -0.99 -12.71 -16.45
CA LEU A 32 -0.18 -12.52 -15.26
C LEU A 32 0.69 -13.76 -14.97
N PRO A 33 1.95 -13.57 -14.55
CA PRO A 33 2.91 -14.66 -14.35
C PRO A 33 2.52 -15.63 -13.21
N ILE A 34 1.48 -15.30 -12.43
CA ILE A 34 0.87 -16.17 -11.43
C ILE A 34 -0.63 -16.24 -11.73
N ARG A 35 -1.07 -17.34 -12.36
CA ARG A 35 -2.49 -17.66 -12.47
C ARG A 35 -2.91 -18.36 -11.18
N VAL A 36 -3.75 -17.70 -10.39
CA VAL A 36 -4.25 -18.27 -9.15
C VAL A 36 -5.43 -19.20 -9.48
N PRO A 37 -5.44 -20.47 -9.07
CA PRO A 37 -6.58 -21.37 -9.25
C PRO A 37 -7.89 -20.76 -8.72
N THR A 38 -9.04 -21.19 -9.26
CA THR A 38 -10.38 -20.60 -9.00
C THR A 38 -10.80 -20.53 -7.54
N PHE A 39 -10.13 -21.22 -6.61
CA PHE A 39 -10.35 -21.12 -5.16
C PHE A 39 -9.13 -20.60 -4.38
N ALA A 40 -7.94 -20.60 -4.97
CA ALA A 40 -6.71 -20.14 -4.33
C ALA A 40 -6.64 -18.61 -4.20
N TRP A 41 -7.49 -17.87 -4.93
CA TRP A 41 -7.58 -16.41 -4.78
C TRP A 41 -8.15 -16.00 -3.42
N LEU A 42 -8.91 -16.87 -2.74
CA LEU A 42 -9.36 -16.61 -1.37
C LEU A 42 -8.18 -16.60 -0.39
N ILE A 43 -7.28 -17.58 -0.51
CA ILE A 43 -6.05 -17.65 0.29
C ILE A 43 -5.14 -16.47 -0.05
N ALA A 44 -5.00 -16.14 -1.34
CA ALA A 44 -4.28 -14.96 -1.78
C ALA A 44 -4.91 -13.66 -1.23
N GLY A 45 -6.25 -13.60 -1.14
CA GLY A 45 -7.00 -12.49 -0.55
C GLY A 45 -6.74 -12.30 0.94
N VAL A 46 -6.62 -13.41 1.70
CA VAL A 46 -6.25 -13.36 3.12
C VAL A 46 -4.83 -12.81 3.29
N ILE A 47 -3.86 -13.33 2.53
CA ILE A 47 -2.47 -12.86 2.56
C ILE A 47 -2.39 -11.38 2.16
N ALA A 48 -3.08 -11.01 1.07
CA ALA A 48 -3.15 -9.64 0.57
C ALA A 48 -3.79 -8.68 1.59
N SER A 49 -4.79 -9.13 2.35
CA SER A 49 -5.42 -8.34 3.42
C SER A 49 -4.47 -8.09 4.58
N SER A 50 -3.71 -9.10 5.00
CA SER A 50 -2.67 -8.96 6.03
C SER A 50 -1.60 -7.95 5.60
N LEU A 51 -1.13 -8.05 4.35
CA LEU A 51 -0.18 -7.10 3.77
C LEU A 51 -0.77 -5.69 3.67
N ALA A 52 -2.02 -5.56 3.22
CA ALA A 52 -2.72 -4.29 3.15
C ALA A 52 -2.86 -3.61 4.51
N SER A 53 -3.12 -4.38 5.57
CA SER A 53 -3.16 -3.86 6.93
C SER A 53 -1.82 -3.26 7.34
N VAL A 54 -0.71 -3.97 7.07
CA VAL A 54 0.64 -3.47 7.32
C VAL A 54 0.89 -2.17 6.55
N VAL A 55 0.54 -2.13 5.26
CA VAL A 55 0.65 -0.91 4.43
C VAL A 55 -0.19 0.23 5.01
N GLY A 56 -1.43 -0.02 5.42
CA GLY A 56 -2.30 0.99 6.01
C GLY A 56 -1.69 1.60 7.28
N VAL A 57 -1.14 0.76 8.16
CA VAL A 57 -0.44 1.22 9.37
C VAL A 57 0.81 2.02 9.01
N MET A 58 1.62 1.56 8.06
CA MET A 58 2.81 2.28 7.61
C MET A 58 2.48 3.62 6.97
N MET A 59 1.42 3.70 6.16
CA MET A 59 0.95 4.93 5.55
C MET A 59 0.45 5.91 6.62
N ALA A 60 -0.29 5.42 7.62
CA ALA A 60 -0.73 6.24 8.75
C ALA A 60 0.46 6.77 9.56
N ALA A 61 1.45 5.91 9.86
CA ALA A 61 2.68 6.31 10.54
C ALA A 61 3.46 7.36 9.73
N THR A 62 3.56 7.17 8.41
CA THR A 62 4.24 8.09 7.50
C THR A 62 3.55 9.45 7.47
N ASP A 63 2.21 9.48 7.38
CA ASP A 63 1.45 10.72 7.48
C ASP A 63 1.68 11.44 8.81
N VAL A 64 1.64 10.71 9.92
CA VAL A 64 1.89 11.29 11.25
C VAL A 64 3.30 11.88 11.33
N ALA A 65 4.30 11.19 10.79
CA ALA A 65 5.68 11.69 10.74
C ALA A 65 5.80 12.95 9.87
N LEU A 66 5.24 12.94 8.66
CA LEU A 66 5.28 14.09 7.74
C LEU A 66 4.52 15.31 8.27
N LEU A 67 3.39 15.09 8.95
CA LEU A 67 2.62 16.14 9.62
C LEU A 67 3.39 16.75 10.79
N LYS A 68 4.04 15.91 11.63
CA LYS A 68 4.90 16.38 12.72
C LYS A 68 6.07 17.22 12.21
N LEU A 69 6.66 16.84 11.09
CA LEU A 69 7.77 17.56 10.46
C LEU A 69 7.31 18.78 9.65
N LYS A 70 6.01 19.10 9.61
CA LYS A 70 5.42 20.18 8.79
C LYS A 70 5.83 20.11 7.31
N LEU A 71 6.09 18.90 6.81
CA LEU A 71 6.47 18.68 5.41
C LEU A 71 5.24 18.53 4.49
N ARG A 72 4.05 18.36 5.09
CA ARG A 72 2.82 18.07 4.36
C ARG A 72 1.60 18.65 5.07
N GLU A 73 0.57 18.96 4.29
CA GLU A 73 -0.78 19.24 4.81
C GLU A 73 -1.55 17.94 5.09
N PRO A 74 -2.58 17.99 5.97
CA PRO A 74 -3.45 16.85 6.18
C PRO A 74 -4.03 16.41 4.83
N PRO A 75 -3.79 15.16 4.43
CA PRO A 75 -4.23 14.70 3.14
C PRO A 75 -5.75 14.60 3.17
N THR A 76 -6.42 15.37 2.32
CA THR A 76 -7.88 15.44 2.22
C THR A 76 -8.35 15.16 0.79
N GLY A 77 -9.58 14.67 0.66
CA GLY A 77 -10.24 14.43 -0.62
C GLY A 77 -9.84 13.14 -1.34
N TRP A 78 -10.20 13.06 -2.63
CA TRP A 78 -10.07 11.86 -3.47
C TRP A 78 -8.62 11.41 -3.70
N ARG A 79 -7.65 12.33 -3.63
CA ARG A 79 -6.23 12.02 -3.86
C ARG A 79 -5.67 11.03 -2.83
N VAL A 80 -6.17 11.07 -1.60
CA VAL A 80 -5.74 10.15 -0.52
C VAL A 80 -6.16 8.72 -0.82
N TRP A 81 -7.35 8.55 -1.39
CA TRP A 81 -7.85 7.26 -1.84
C TRP A 81 -6.97 6.68 -2.94
N LEU A 82 -6.61 7.48 -3.94
CA LEU A 82 -5.69 7.01 -4.99
C LEU A 82 -4.33 6.58 -4.44
N MET A 83 -3.72 7.39 -3.57
CA MET A 83 -2.44 7.05 -2.96
C MET A 83 -2.53 5.74 -2.17
N GLY A 84 -3.61 5.55 -1.41
CA GLY A 84 -3.82 4.33 -0.63
C GLY A 84 -4.09 3.09 -1.49
N ILE A 85 -4.87 3.21 -2.57
CA ILE A 85 -5.10 2.10 -3.53
C ILE A 85 -3.81 1.76 -4.28
N ALA A 86 -3.03 2.77 -4.67
CA ALA A 86 -1.81 2.58 -5.44
C ALA A 86 -0.65 2.03 -4.59
N ALA A 87 -0.62 2.28 -3.28
CA ALA A 87 0.48 1.87 -2.39
C ALA A 87 0.80 0.36 -2.39
N PRO A 88 -0.18 -0.57 -2.29
CA PRO A 88 0.11 -1.99 -2.32
C PRO A 88 0.53 -2.50 -3.72
N MET A 89 0.18 -1.81 -4.81
CA MET A 89 0.35 -2.32 -6.18
C MET A 89 1.82 -2.59 -6.55
N PRO A 90 2.77 -1.64 -6.44
CA PRO A 90 4.17 -1.89 -6.80
C PRO A 90 4.80 -3.02 -5.99
N VAL A 91 4.41 -3.14 -4.71
CA VAL A 91 4.93 -4.17 -3.81
C VAL A 91 4.41 -5.54 -4.25
N LEU A 92 3.12 -5.66 -4.54
CA LEU A 92 2.52 -6.92 -5.02
C LEU A 92 3.09 -7.34 -6.38
N PHE A 93 3.30 -6.39 -7.31
CA PHE A 93 3.97 -6.65 -8.59
C PHE A 93 5.44 -7.07 -8.43
N ALA A 94 6.20 -6.39 -7.57
CA ALA A 94 7.58 -6.78 -7.27
C ALA A 94 7.61 -8.18 -6.64
N TRP A 95 6.65 -8.47 -5.76
CA TRP A 95 6.52 -9.76 -5.11
C TRP A 95 6.25 -10.89 -6.09
N GLN A 96 5.39 -10.71 -7.10
CA GLN A 96 5.20 -11.70 -8.16
C GLN A 96 6.50 -12.15 -8.83
N LYS A 97 7.47 -11.24 -8.99
CA LYS A 97 8.79 -11.58 -9.53
C LYS A 97 9.70 -12.23 -8.50
N LEU A 98 9.57 -11.86 -7.23
CA LEU A 98 10.39 -12.35 -6.11
C LEU A 98 9.95 -13.71 -5.57
N VAL A 99 8.67 -14.10 -5.65
CA VAL A 99 8.16 -15.42 -5.22
C VAL A 99 8.88 -16.60 -5.89
N ARG A 100 9.45 -16.36 -7.08
CA ARG A 100 10.29 -17.36 -7.76
C ARG A 100 11.59 -17.67 -7.03
N TYR A 101 12.05 -16.79 -6.15
CA TYR A 101 13.18 -17.01 -5.28
C TYR A 101 12.68 -17.54 -3.94
N ALA A 102 13.18 -18.71 -3.52
CA ALA A 102 12.87 -19.26 -2.20
C ALA A 102 13.32 -18.25 -1.13
N ILE A 103 12.36 -17.70 -0.40
CA ILE A 103 12.64 -16.82 0.72
C ILE A 103 13.01 -17.71 1.91
N THR A 104 14.28 -17.68 2.32
CA THR A 104 14.83 -18.65 3.29
C THR A 104 14.90 -18.13 4.72
N GLY A 105 14.61 -16.83 4.97
CA GLY A 105 14.67 -16.28 6.32
C GLY A 105 14.00 -14.91 6.53
N TRP A 106 13.79 -14.57 7.81
CA TRP A 106 13.20 -13.31 8.27
C TRP A 106 13.88 -12.03 7.75
N PRO A 107 15.23 -11.94 7.66
CA PRO A 107 15.88 -10.74 7.14
C PRO A 107 15.54 -10.49 5.67
N GLN A 108 15.45 -11.55 4.88
CA GLN A 108 15.12 -11.49 3.46
C GLN A 108 13.65 -11.09 3.26
N LEU A 109 12.73 -11.60 4.09
CA LEU A 109 11.35 -11.11 4.13
C LEU A 109 11.30 -9.60 4.40
N PHE A 110 12.06 -9.11 5.38
CA PHE A 110 12.04 -7.69 5.75
C PHE A 110 12.51 -6.78 4.62
N ILE A 111 13.63 -7.13 3.97
CA ILE A 111 14.21 -6.36 2.88
C ILE A 111 13.34 -6.44 1.62
N SER A 112 12.80 -7.62 1.30
CA SER A 112 12.02 -7.84 0.09
C SER A 112 10.58 -7.35 0.18
N PHE A 113 10.02 -7.21 1.39
CA PHE A 113 8.64 -6.74 1.60
C PHE A 113 8.54 -5.38 2.27
N PHE A 114 9.09 -5.24 3.48
CA PHE A 114 8.81 -4.10 4.35
C PHE A 114 9.51 -2.83 3.87
N LEU A 115 10.75 -2.96 3.40
CA LEU A 115 11.52 -1.82 2.87
C LEU A 115 10.87 -1.17 1.63
N PRO A 116 10.53 -1.92 0.55
CA PRO A 116 9.86 -1.32 -0.61
C PRO A 116 8.46 -0.81 -0.27
N MET A 117 7.74 -1.44 0.66
CA MET A 117 6.45 -0.93 1.17
C MET A 117 6.60 0.46 1.79
N PHE A 118 7.56 0.65 2.69
CA PHE A 118 7.84 1.95 3.30
C PHE A 118 8.26 2.98 2.25
N ALA A 119 9.14 2.61 1.32
CA ALA A 119 9.59 3.49 0.27
C ALA A 119 8.43 3.96 -0.62
N VAL A 120 7.55 3.06 -1.05
CA VAL A 120 6.37 3.39 -1.87
C VAL A 120 5.40 4.28 -1.10
N ALA A 121 5.14 3.98 0.18
CA ALA A 121 4.29 4.82 1.01
C ALA A 121 4.83 6.25 1.11
N ILE A 122 6.14 6.41 1.38
CA ILE A 122 6.78 7.72 1.45
C ILE A 122 6.72 8.43 0.09
N VAL A 123 7.11 7.76 -0.99
CA VAL A 123 7.14 8.34 -2.34
C VAL A 123 5.75 8.80 -2.76
N LEU A 124 4.71 7.97 -2.63
CA LEU A 124 3.35 8.36 -3.00
C LEU A 124 2.86 9.56 -2.18
N ARG A 125 3.19 9.59 -0.88
CA ARG A 125 2.76 10.66 0.03
C ARG A 125 3.50 11.97 -0.22
N VAL A 126 4.78 11.91 -0.63
CA VAL A 126 5.61 13.08 -0.95
C VAL A 126 5.31 13.60 -2.36
N VAL A 127 5.20 12.73 -3.37
CA VAL A 127 5.02 13.12 -4.78
C VAL A 127 3.60 13.60 -5.05
N LEU A 128 2.59 12.90 -4.53
CA LEU A 128 1.18 13.22 -4.81
C LEU A 128 0.55 14.07 -3.69
N GLY A 129 1.28 14.34 -2.61
CA GLY A 129 0.84 15.15 -1.48
C GLY A 129 0.90 16.65 -1.71
N THR A 130 0.04 17.39 -1.00
CA THR A 130 0.10 18.85 -0.94
C THR A 130 1.10 19.31 0.12
N ARG A 131 1.96 20.26 -0.24
CA ARG A 131 2.90 20.92 0.67
C ARG A 131 2.22 22.11 1.36
N PRO A 132 2.60 22.44 2.61
CA PRO A 132 2.01 23.56 3.31
C PRO A 132 2.29 24.90 2.63
N ALA A 133 1.26 25.75 2.57
CA ALA A 133 1.29 27.07 1.91
C ALA A 133 2.38 28.03 2.44
N THR A 134 2.94 27.78 3.62
CA THR A 134 3.98 28.61 4.26
C THR A 134 5.37 28.50 3.63
N TRP A 135 5.51 27.83 2.49
CA TRP A 135 6.74 27.74 1.68
C TRP A 135 6.67 28.56 0.38
N ARG A 136 5.70 29.47 0.26
CA ARG A 136 5.64 30.49 -0.81
C ARG A 136 6.00 31.86 -0.27
#